data_AF-A0A699X6E2-F1
#
_entry.id   AF-A0A699X6E2-F1
#
_cell.length_a   1.000
_cell.length_b   1.000
_cell.length_c   1.000
_cell.angle_alpha   90.00
_cell.angle_beta   90.00
_cell.angle_gamma   90.00
#
_symmetry.space_group_name_H-M   'P 1'
#
loop_
_entity.id
_entity.type
_entity.pdbx_description
1 polymer ?
#
loop_
_entity_poly.entity_id
_entity_poly.type
_entity_poly.pdbx_seq_one_letter_code
_entity_poly.pdbx_strand_id
1 'polypeptide(L)' 'SEYRWTKDHPVEQVRENPSKPVQTRRQLATDPEMCMFALTVSTAKLKNIREAMADSAWIKAMREELH' A
#
# COMPACT_ATOMS: atom_id res chain seq x y z
N SER A 1 34.15 19.22 -17.76
CA SER A 1 34.33 18.91 -16.33
C SER A 1 33.62 17.60 -16.05
N GLU A 2 34.39 16.52 -15.89
CA GLU A 2 33.86 15.19 -15.64
C GLU A 2 33.21 15.16 -14.25
N TYR A 3 31.89 15.06 -14.20
CA TYR A 3 31.17 14.83 -12.96
C TYR A 3 31.41 13.37 -12.54
N ARG A 4 32.57 13.11 -11.94
CA ARG A 4 32.89 11.83 -11.32
C ARG A 4 32.06 11.73 -10.05
N TRP A 5 30.96 10.97 -10.11
CA TRP A 5 30.31 10.46 -8.90
C TRP A 5 31.30 9.47 -8.27
N THR A 6 32.12 9.95 -7.35
CA THR A 6 32.97 9.10 -6.52
C THR A 6 32.08 8.08 -5.84
N LYS A 7 32.41 6.81 -6.10
CA LYS A 7 31.63 5.62 -5.73
C LYS A 7 31.62 5.36 -4.22
N ASP A 8 32.40 6.12 -3.48
CA ASP A 8 32.56 6.05 -2.04
C ASP A 8 31.55 7.00 -1.41
N HIS A 9 30.39 6.48 -1.01
CA HIS A 9 29.49 7.18 -0.08
C HIS A 9 29.94 6.79 1.33
N PRO A 10 30.56 7.71 2.10
CA PRO A 10 30.95 7.43 3.47
C PRO A 10 29.74 6.94 4.27
N VAL A 11 29.96 5.92 5.09
CA VAL A 11 28.90 5.30 5.90
C VAL A 11 28.25 6.32 6.85
N GLU A 12 28.99 7.35 7.28
CA GLU A 12 28.48 8.46 8.09
C GLU A 12 27.43 9.33 7.37
N GLN A 13 27.37 9.29 6.03
CA GLN A 13 26.38 10.01 5.23
C GLN A 13 25.12 9.18 4.98
N VAL A 14 25.13 7.89 5.36
CA VAL A 14 23.95 7.03 5.22
C VAL A 14 22.97 7.37 6.33
N ARG A 15 21.83 7.93 5.93
CA ARG A 15 20.75 8.37 6.84
C ARG A 15 20.00 7.20 7.48
N GLU A 16 20.05 6.03 6.85
CA GLU A 16 19.55 4.77 7.40
C GLU A 16 20.65 4.04 8.16
N ASN A 17 20.27 3.22 9.14
CA ASN A 17 21.24 2.43 9.89
C ASN A 17 21.99 1.47 8.93
N PRO A 18 23.32 1.61 8.75
CA PRO A 18 24.10 0.77 7.85
C PRO A 18 24.10 -0.72 8.22
N SER A 19 23.82 -1.02 9.50
CA SER A 19 23.69 -2.39 10.00
C SER A 19 22.32 -3.00 9.74
N LYS A 20 21.34 -2.24 9.23
CA LYS A 20 20.04 -2.82 8.84
C LYS A 20 20.22 -3.68 7.60
N PRO A 21 19.66 -4.89 7.58
CA PRO A 21 19.68 -5.73 6.38
C PRO A 21 18.89 -5.03 5.27
N VAL A 22 19.48 -4.95 4.08
CA VAL A 22 18.79 -4.47 2.88
C VAL A 22 17.71 -5.48 2.52
N GLN A 23 16.45 -5.12 2.74
CA GLN A 23 15.34 -5.99 2.40
C GLN A 23 15.07 -5.90 0.90
N THR A 24 15.06 -7.05 0.25
CA THR A 24 14.65 -7.14 -1.15
C THR A 24 13.13 -6.95 -1.26
N ARG A 25 12.64 -6.43 -2.38
CA ARG A 25 11.19 -6.25 -2.63
C ARG A 25 10.38 -7.53 -2.40
N ARG A 26 10.98 -8.71 -2.61
CA ARG A 26 10.36 -10.01 -2.31
C ARG A 26 10.26 -10.28 -0.80
N GLN A 27 11.27 -9.93 0.00
CA GLN A 27 11.23 -10.05 1.46
C GLN A 27 10.21 -9.09 2.09
N LEU A 28 10.08 -7.88 1.54
CA LEU A 28 9.02 -6.94 1.96
C LEU A 28 7.62 -7.45 1.65
N ALA A 29 7.45 -8.27 0.61
CA ALA A 29 6.15 -8.88 0.32
C ALA A 29 5.81 -10.03 1.30
N THR A 30 6.82 -10.70 1.87
CA THR A 30 6.67 -11.68 2.95
C THR A 30 6.73 -11.09 4.34
N ASP A 31 7.03 -9.80 4.46
CA ASP A 31 7.11 -9.12 5.74
C ASP A 31 5.72 -9.10 6.41
N PRO A 32 5.61 -9.53 7.68
CA PRO A 32 4.33 -9.59 8.38
C PRO A 32 3.60 -8.24 8.43
N GLU A 33 4.32 -7.12 8.52
CA GLU A 33 3.71 -5.79 8.57
C GLU A 33 3.06 -5.42 7.23
N MET A 34 3.77 -5.69 6.13
CA MET A 34 3.22 -5.50 4.78
C MET A 34 2.04 -6.43 4.48
N CYS A 35 2.06 -7.66 5.00
CA CYS A 35 0.96 -8.60 4.88
C CYS A 35 -0.29 -8.10 5.65
N MET A 36 -0.10 -7.59 6.87
CA MET A 36 -1.16 -6.96 7.67
C MET A 36 -1.70 -5.69 7.02
N PHE A 37 -0.84 -4.87 6.41
CA PHE A 37 -1.25 -3.69 5.65
C PHE A 37 -2.12 -4.08 4.45
N ALA A 38 -1.66 -5.05 3.64
CA ALA A 38 -2.41 -5.54 2.48
C ALA A 38 -3.77 -6.13 2.88
N LEU A 39 -3.83 -6.87 3.99
CA LEU A 39 -5.07 -7.40 4.55
C LEU A 39 -6.04 -6.29 4.96
N THR A 40 -5.54 -5.26 5.64
CA THR A 40 -6.33 -4.11 6.11
C THR A 40 -6.92 -3.34 4.94
N VAL A 41 -6.10 -3.02 3.94
CA VAL A 41 -6.53 -2.32 2.72
C VAL A 41 -7.56 -3.15 1.96
N SER A 42 -7.33 -4.46 1.80
CA SER A 42 -8.27 -5.35 1.12
C SER A 42 -9.60 -5.44 1.85
N THR A 43 -9.57 -5.50 3.19
CA THR A 43 -10.77 -5.52 4.03
C THR A 43 -11.55 -4.21 3.92
N ALA A 44 -10.88 -3.06 4.00
CA ALA A 44 -11.52 -1.76 3.84
C ALA A 44 -12.14 -1.59 2.44
N LYS A 45 -11.40 -1.97 1.39
CA LYS A 45 -11.91 -1.94 0.01
C LYS A 45 -13.14 -2.82 -0.16
N LEU A 46 -13.14 -4.02 0.43
CA LEU A 46 -14.29 -4.93 0.38
C LEU A 46 -15.51 -4.36 1.10
N LYS A 47 -15.33 -3.73 2.27
CA LYS A 47 -16.41 -3.05 3.01
C LYS A 47 -17.05 -1.94 2.17
N ASN A 48 -16.22 -1.05 1.62
CA ASN A 48 -16.70 0.06 0.79
C ASN A 48 -17.46 -0.42 -0.45
N ILE A 49 -17.03 -1.51 -1.09
CA ILE A 49 -17.75 -2.10 -2.24
C ILE A 49 -19.10 -2.67 -1.81
N ARG A 50 -19.17 -3.36 -0.67
CA ARG A 50 -20.44 -3.92 -0.15
C ARG A 50 -21.44 -2.82 0.21
N GLU A 51 -20.97 -1.75 0.83
CA GLU A 51 -21.81 -0.57 1.13
C GLU A 51 -22.32 0.07 -0.15
N ALA A 52 -21.45 0.33 -1.13
CA ALA A 52 -21.85 0.88 -2.42
C ALA A 52 -22.88 0.00 -3.17
N MET A 53 -22.75 -1.34 -3.08
CA MET A 53 -23.74 -2.26 -3.64
C MET A 53 -25.09 -2.16 -2.92
N ALA A 54 -25.09 -2.04 -1.59
CA ALA A 54 -26.31 -1.89 -0.80
C ALA A 54 -27.02 -0.55 -1.10
N ASP A 55 -26.26 0.55 -1.15
CA ASP A 55 -26.77 1.87 -1.53
C ASP A 55 -27.37 1.86 -2.94
N SER A 56 -26.68 1.22 -3.89
CA SER A 56 -27.18 1.08 -5.25
C SER A 56 -28.48 0.27 -5.31
N ALA A 57 -28.61 -0.80 -4.52
CA ALA A 57 -29.83 -1.59 -4.46
C ALA A 57 -30.99 -0.79 -3.85
N TRP A 58 -30.73 -0.04 -2.77
CA TRP A 58 -31.69 0.86 -2.14
C TRP A 58 -32.21 1.94 -3.11
N ILE A 59 -31.31 2.64 -3.79
CA ILE A 59 -31.67 3.68 -4.77
C ILE A 59 -32.51 3.11 -5.91
N LYS A 60 -32.17 1.90 -6.38
CA LYS A 60 -32.93 1.24 -7.44
C LYS A 60 -34.36 0.91 -6.98
N ALA A 61 -34.51 0.35 -5.77
CA ALA A 61 -35.82 0.05 -5.20
C ALA A 61 -36.70 1.31 -5.07
N MET A 62 -36.14 2.42 -4.56
CA MET A 62 -36.87 3.69 -4.47
C MET A 62 -37.30 4.24 -5.85
N ARG A 63 -36.50 4.03 -6.89
CA ARG A 63 -36.85 4.45 -8.27
C ARG A 63 -37.94 3.58 -8.90
N GLU A 64 -38.02 2.32 -8.53
CA GLU A 64 -39.06 1.40 -9.01
C GLU A 64 -40.41 1.68 -8.33
N GLU A 65 -40.42 2.04 -7.04
CA GLU A 65 -41.67 2.42 -6.34
C GLU A 65 -42.26 3.76 -6.81
N LEU A 66 -41.44 4.67 -7.33
CA LEU A 66 -41.88 5.96 -7.87
C LEU A 66 -42.40 5.88 -9.32
N HIS A 67 -42.28 4.72 -9.99
CA HIS A 67 -42.90 4.46 -11.29
C HIS A 67 -44.35 4.02 -11.14
#